data_AF-A0A4Y2AJE3-F1
#
_entry.id   AF-A0A4Y2AJE3-F1
#
_cell.length_a   1.000
_cell.length_b   1.000
_cell.length_c   1.000
_cell.angle_alpha   90.00
_cell.angle_beta   90.00
_cell.angle_gamma   90.00
#
_symmetry.space_group_name_H-M   'P 1'
#
loop_
_entity.id
_entity.type
_entity.pdbx_description
1 polymer ?
#
loop_
_entity_poly.entity_id
_entity_poly.type
_entity_poly.pdbx_seq_one_letter_code
_entity_poly.pdbx_strand_id
1 'polypeptide(L)'
;MNHFPDILQEAVNSTGNADFVLVIDGLDHLSADDQLLDWLPLNLPQGLRLICSASDTSYAFKVLNERHIHGAIVHVNLPGINQFDRENITRQYLRLYGKTLDESSFNNQMLLLVTKKDSGIPLYLRIACDYLRSYASFENFMSTLQSLPSSMPLLFQEIILQMENEYGSVLVQTMFTLLSITKEGLDDADLHTLLSLVSLEKEKRSFLTFDEAIHQLKKLGPDNMLSQVTYCSLMHAVSSFAFGHRRYVL
;
A
#
# COMPACT_ATOMS: atom_id res chain seq x y z
N MET A 1 -11.69 28.13 -11.53
CA MET A 1 -12.82 28.42 -10.61
C MET A 1 -13.04 27.18 -9.79
N ASN A 2 -13.13 27.32 -8.47
CA ASN A 2 -13.38 26.20 -7.57
C ASN A 2 -14.89 25.92 -7.54
N HIS A 3 -15.34 24.85 -8.21
CA HIS A 3 -16.75 24.46 -8.26
C HIS A 3 -17.17 23.52 -7.13
N PHE A 4 -16.22 23.11 -6.28
CA PHE A 4 -16.48 22.14 -5.23
C PHE A 4 -17.57 22.57 -4.23
N PRO A 5 -17.66 23.84 -3.78
CA PRO A 5 -18.75 24.28 -2.91
C PRO A 5 -20.13 24.14 -3.55
N ASP A 6 -20.26 24.46 -4.84
CA ASP A 6 -21.51 24.35 -5.58
C ASP A 6 -21.94 22.88 -5.70
N ILE A 7 -20.98 21.99 -5.94
CA ILE A 7 -21.20 20.54 -5.98
C ILE A 7 -21.68 20.01 -4.62
N LEU A 8 -21.07 20.46 -3.52
CA LEU A 8 -21.51 20.06 -2.17
C LEU A 8 -22.95 20.53 -1.89
N GLN A 9 -23.29 21.74 -2.28
CA GLN A 9 -24.64 22.27 -2.10
C GLN A 9 -25.67 21.45 -2.90
N GLU A 10 -25.37 21.13 -4.15
CA GLU A 10 -26.27 20.34 -5.01
C GLU A 10 -26.40 18.90 -4.52
N ALA A 11 -25.31 18.30 -4.03
CA ALA A 11 -25.33 16.97 -3.43
C ALA A 11 -26.26 16.93 -2.21
N VAL A 12 -26.20 17.93 -1.34
CA VAL A 12 -27.08 18.06 -0.17
C VAL A 12 -28.53 18.34 -0.56
N ASN A 13 -28.77 19.20 -1.56
CA ASN A 13 -30.13 19.46 -2.05
C ASN A 13 -30.78 18.19 -2.61
N SER A 14 -29.98 17.32 -3.24
CA SER A 14 -30.42 16.06 -3.83
C SER A 14 -30.79 14.99 -2.79
N THR A 15 -30.37 15.11 -1.52
CA THR A 15 -30.69 14.12 -0.48
C THR A 15 -32.08 14.28 0.13
N GLY A 16 -32.86 15.31 -0.25
CA GLY A 16 -34.25 15.45 0.15
C GLY A 16 -34.48 15.52 1.68
N ASN A 17 -33.58 16.20 2.39
CA ASN A 17 -33.47 16.35 3.86
C ASN A 17 -32.78 15.19 4.62
N ALA A 18 -32.20 14.20 3.95
CA ALA A 18 -31.34 13.24 4.64
C ALA A 18 -29.93 13.82 4.87
N ASP A 19 -29.30 13.43 5.99
CA ASP A 19 -27.91 13.78 6.27
C ASP A 19 -26.98 13.22 5.18
N PHE A 20 -26.13 14.06 4.63
CA PHE A 20 -25.11 13.69 3.65
C PHE A 20 -23.75 13.58 4.36
N VAL A 21 -23.08 12.44 4.23
CA VAL A 21 -21.75 12.22 4.82
C VAL A 21 -20.72 12.13 3.69
N LEU A 22 -19.73 13.02 3.71
CA LEU A 22 -18.58 12.98 2.81
C LEU A 22 -17.35 12.54 3.59
N VAL A 23 -16.67 11.51 3.10
CA VAL A 23 -15.41 11.03 3.65
C VAL A 23 -14.29 11.32 2.66
N ILE A 24 -13.26 12.04 3.10
CA ILE A 24 -12.07 12.35 2.32
C ILE A 24 -10.87 11.69 2.98
N ASP A 25 -10.33 10.68 2.34
CA ASP A 25 -9.16 9.96 2.84
C ASP A 25 -7.86 10.62 2.36
N GLY A 26 -6.89 10.76 3.24
CA GLY A 26 -5.52 11.16 2.94
C GLY A 26 -5.40 12.59 2.40
N LEU A 27 -5.84 13.60 3.14
CA LEU A 27 -5.66 15.00 2.73
C LEU A 27 -4.17 15.36 2.49
N ASP A 28 -3.25 14.70 3.19
CA ASP A 28 -1.81 14.86 3.02
C ASP A 28 -1.23 14.21 1.76
N HIS A 29 -2.04 13.47 1.01
CA HIS A 29 -1.68 12.90 -0.30
C HIS A 29 -2.15 13.77 -1.48
N LEU A 30 -2.88 14.85 -1.22
CA LEU A 30 -3.23 15.83 -2.24
C LEU A 30 -1.98 16.52 -2.80
N SER A 31 -2.13 17.12 -3.98
CA SER A 31 -1.07 17.95 -4.58
C SER A 31 -0.72 19.12 -3.65
N ALA A 32 0.48 19.67 -3.77
CA ALA A 32 0.94 20.75 -2.89
C ALA A 32 -0.03 21.96 -2.88
N ASP A 33 -0.60 22.31 -4.04
CA ASP A 33 -1.56 23.40 -4.17
C ASP A 33 -2.92 23.04 -3.53
N ASP A 34 -3.36 21.78 -3.69
CA ASP A 34 -4.63 21.32 -3.12
C ASP A 34 -4.56 21.15 -1.59
N GLN A 35 -3.37 20.98 -1.01
CA GLN A 35 -3.17 20.95 0.46
C GLN A 35 -3.38 22.31 1.14
N LEU A 36 -3.51 23.41 0.38
CA LEU A 36 -3.99 24.70 0.90
C LEU A 36 -5.47 24.68 1.26
N LEU A 37 -6.19 23.64 0.81
CA LEU A 37 -7.61 23.43 1.08
C LEU A 37 -8.51 24.60 0.65
N ASP A 38 -8.04 25.49 -0.24
CA ASP A 38 -8.84 26.61 -0.78
C ASP A 38 -10.06 26.12 -1.57
N TRP A 39 -10.01 24.87 -2.01
CA TRP A 39 -11.13 24.20 -2.61
C TRP A 39 -12.27 23.88 -1.59
N LEU A 40 -11.94 23.74 -0.30
CA LEU A 40 -12.87 23.37 0.76
C LEU A 40 -13.57 24.62 1.34
N PRO A 41 -14.91 24.71 1.30
CA PRO A 41 -15.63 25.89 1.77
C PRO A 41 -15.53 26.06 3.29
N LEU A 42 -15.45 27.31 3.75
CA LEU A 42 -15.47 27.65 5.18
C LEU A 42 -16.86 27.46 5.82
N ASN A 43 -17.91 27.59 5.03
CA ASN A 43 -19.29 27.33 5.45
C ASN A 43 -19.76 26.03 4.79
N LEU A 44 -19.90 24.98 5.59
CA LEU A 44 -20.46 23.72 5.11
C LEU A 44 -22.00 23.83 5.02
N PRO A 45 -22.63 23.31 3.94
CA PRO A 45 -24.08 23.25 3.85
C PRO A 45 -24.73 22.52 5.03
N GLN A 46 -25.91 22.96 5.45
CA GLN A 46 -26.65 22.30 6.52
C GLN A 46 -27.02 20.86 6.09
N GLY A 47 -26.76 19.88 6.96
CA GLY A 47 -26.97 18.46 6.67
C GLY A 47 -25.75 17.75 6.08
N LEU A 48 -24.67 18.46 5.77
CA LEU A 48 -23.38 17.85 5.43
C LEU A 48 -22.56 17.54 6.69
N ARG A 49 -22.07 16.31 6.78
CA ARG A 49 -21.02 15.89 7.71
C ARG A 49 -19.76 15.52 6.93
N LEU A 50 -18.68 16.23 7.20
CA LEU A 50 -17.39 15.98 6.57
C LEU A 50 -16.48 15.20 7.53
N ILE A 51 -15.92 14.09 7.07
CA ILE A 51 -14.91 13.31 7.78
C ILE A 51 -13.65 13.30 6.92
N CYS A 52 -12.55 13.81 7.46
CA CYS A 52 -11.26 13.81 6.77
C CYS A 52 -10.23 13.02 7.57
N SER A 53 -9.35 12.31 6.88
CA SER A 53 -8.12 11.76 7.47
C SER A 53 -6.91 12.54 6.98
N ALA A 54 -5.93 12.73 7.86
CA ALA A 54 -4.64 13.34 7.55
C ALA A 54 -3.60 12.90 8.58
N SER A 55 -2.31 12.89 8.21
CA SER A 55 -1.25 12.85 9.21
C SER A 55 -1.24 14.14 10.06
N ASP A 56 -1.08 14.01 11.37
CA ASP A 56 -0.98 15.12 12.33
C ASP A 56 0.26 16.00 12.11
N THR A 57 1.26 15.50 11.40
CA THR A 57 2.47 16.25 11.01
C THR A 57 2.36 16.93 9.64
N SER A 58 1.29 16.64 8.88
CA SER A 58 1.13 17.12 7.51
C SER A 58 0.87 18.62 7.40
N TYR A 59 1.17 19.18 6.23
CA TYR A 59 0.83 20.57 5.92
C TYR A 59 -0.68 20.78 5.84
N ALA A 60 -1.40 19.87 5.17
CA ALA A 60 -2.86 19.89 5.09
C ALA A 60 -3.54 19.93 6.47
N PHE A 61 -3.06 19.17 7.45
CA PHE A 61 -3.59 19.21 8.82
C PHE A 61 -3.39 20.58 9.50
N LYS A 62 -2.21 21.19 9.33
CA LYS A 62 -1.93 22.54 9.85
C LYS A 62 -2.87 23.57 9.24
N VAL A 63 -3.00 23.55 7.92
CA VAL A 63 -3.92 24.43 7.18
C VAL A 63 -5.36 24.23 7.64
N LEU A 64 -5.81 22.98 7.78
CA LEU A 64 -7.17 22.68 8.25
C LEU A 64 -7.44 23.26 9.65
N ASN A 65 -6.46 23.22 10.55
CA ASN A 65 -6.58 23.78 11.91
C ASN A 65 -6.57 25.32 11.94
N GLU A 66 -5.83 25.94 11.01
CA GLU A 66 -5.77 27.40 10.87
C GLU A 66 -7.01 27.96 10.18
N ARG A 67 -7.67 27.16 9.32
CA ARG A 67 -8.94 27.52 8.70
C ARG A 67 -10.04 27.59 9.76
N HIS A 68 -10.63 28.76 9.92
CA HIS A 68 -11.83 28.96 10.73
C HIS A 68 -13.08 28.42 10.02
N ILE A 69 -13.18 27.10 9.84
CA ILE A 69 -14.39 26.47 9.31
C ILE A 69 -15.53 26.68 10.31
N HIS A 70 -16.64 27.22 9.83
CA HIS A 70 -17.81 27.47 10.65
C HIS A 70 -18.51 26.14 10.98
N GLY A 71 -18.47 25.75 12.24
CA GLY A 71 -19.07 24.52 12.75
C GLY A 71 -18.27 23.94 13.91
N ALA A 72 -18.76 22.83 14.46
CA ALA A 72 -18.00 22.07 15.47
C ALA A 72 -17.00 21.15 14.76
N ILE A 73 -15.71 21.51 14.79
CA ILE A 73 -14.63 20.62 14.37
C ILE A 73 -14.31 19.69 15.54
N VAL A 74 -14.30 18.38 15.28
CA VAL A 74 -13.92 17.37 16.26
C VAL A 74 -12.67 16.66 15.77
N HIS A 75 -11.58 16.78 16.52
CA HIS A 75 -10.35 16.04 16.25
C HIS A 75 -10.38 14.70 16.96
N VAL A 76 -10.23 13.63 16.19
CA VAL A 76 -10.05 12.27 16.71
C VAL A 76 -8.63 11.83 16.37
N ASN A 77 -7.75 11.83 17.37
CA ASN A 77 -6.41 11.30 17.20
C ASN A 77 -6.44 9.77 17.26
N LEU A 78 -5.77 9.11 16.31
CA LEU A 78 -5.65 7.66 16.25
C LEU A 78 -4.22 7.27 16.66
N PRO A 79 -3.97 6.98 17.95
CA PRO A 79 -2.66 6.52 18.38
C PRO A 79 -2.35 5.14 17.82
N GLY A 80 -1.08 4.75 17.87
CA GLY A 80 -0.69 3.37 17.60
C GLY A 80 -1.44 2.40 18.51
N ILE A 81 -1.76 1.21 17.99
CA ILE A 81 -2.49 0.19 18.74
C ILE A 81 -1.72 -0.21 20.01
N ASN A 82 -2.44 -0.43 21.11
CA ASN A 82 -1.84 -0.87 22.37
C ASN A 82 -1.40 -2.33 22.28
N GLN A 83 -0.58 -2.79 23.23
CA GLN A 83 -0.01 -4.14 23.17
C GLN A 83 -1.08 -5.26 23.14
N PHE A 84 -2.14 -5.15 23.95
CA PHE A 84 -3.21 -6.14 23.98
C PHE A 84 -3.91 -6.26 22.62
N ASP A 85 -4.18 -5.13 21.96
CA ASP A 85 -4.77 -5.10 20.63
C ASP A 85 -3.80 -5.61 19.55
N ARG A 86 -2.49 -5.34 19.68
CA ARG A 86 -1.46 -5.92 18.78
C ARG A 86 -1.51 -7.45 18.79
N GLU A 87 -1.54 -8.04 19.98
CA GLU A 87 -1.59 -9.49 20.15
C GLU A 87 -2.90 -10.07 19.58
N ASN A 88 -4.03 -9.42 19.85
CA ASN A 88 -5.34 -9.85 19.36
C ASN A 88 -5.45 -9.77 17.84
N ILE A 89 -5.04 -8.66 17.22
CA ILE A 89 -5.04 -8.48 15.76
C ILE A 89 -4.15 -9.52 15.10
N THR A 90 -2.94 -9.72 15.63
CA THR A 90 -2.00 -10.73 15.12
C THR A 90 -2.61 -12.13 15.17
N ARG A 91 -3.21 -12.50 16.30
CA ARG A 91 -3.85 -13.80 16.49
C ARG A 91 -5.05 -14.00 15.55
N GLN A 92 -5.91 -12.99 15.42
CA GLN A 92 -7.05 -13.04 14.51
C GLN A 92 -6.60 -13.15 13.05
N TYR A 93 -5.60 -12.39 12.65
CA TYR A 93 -5.07 -12.41 11.29
C TYR A 93 -4.46 -13.78 10.93
N LEU A 94 -3.59 -14.32 11.77
CA LEU A 94 -2.96 -15.62 11.52
C LEU A 94 -3.97 -16.79 11.53
N ARG A 95 -5.02 -16.71 12.36
CA ARG A 95 -6.12 -17.69 12.37
C ARG A 95 -6.84 -17.81 11.03
N LEU A 96 -6.91 -16.75 10.21
CA LEU A 96 -7.50 -16.80 8.86
C LEU A 96 -6.76 -17.79 7.94
N TYR A 97 -5.50 -18.10 8.26
CA TYR A 97 -4.63 -19.01 7.53
C TYR A 97 -4.32 -20.30 8.31
N GLY A 98 -5.04 -20.55 9.42
CA GLY A 98 -4.80 -21.72 10.26
C GLY A 98 -3.43 -21.71 10.97
N LYS A 99 -2.80 -20.55 11.13
CA LYS A 99 -1.50 -20.39 11.82
C LYS A 99 -1.69 -19.79 13.21
N THR A 100 -0.79 -20.13 14.12
CA THR A 100 -0.69 -19.56 15.48
C THR A 100 0.77 -19.34 15.84
N LEU A 101 1.04 -18.38 16.72
CA LEU A 101 2.36 -18.17 17.32
C LEU A 101 2.43 -18.87 18.67
N ASP A 102 3.61 -19.32 19.05
CA ASP A 102 3.91 -19.80 20.40
C ASP A 102 3.86 -18.63 21.39
N GLU A 103 3.12 -18.82 22.48
CA GLU A 103 2.96 -17.84 23.57
C GLU A 103 3.48 -18.40 24.90
N SER A 104 4.21 -19.53 24.88
CA SER A 104 4.81 -20.14 26.06
C SER A 104 5.94 -19.29 26.63
N SER A 105 6.14 -19.37 27.95
CA SER A 105 7.13 -18.53 28.66
C SER A 105 8.57 -18.69 28.16
N PHE A 106 8.91 -19.86 27.60
CA PHE A 106 10.26 -20.16 27.12
C PHE A 106 10.50 -19.75 25.66
N ASN A 107 9.43 -19.54 24.88
CA ASN A 107 9.51 -19.31 23.44
C ASN A 107 8.36 -18.42 22.94
N ASN A 108 8.23 -17.23 23.53
CA ASN A 108 7.11 -16.33 23.24
C ASN A 108 7.31 -15.59 21.90
N GLN A 109 6.92 -16.24 20.81
CA GLN A 109 6.94 -15.73 19.45
C GLN A 109 6.02 -14.53 19.27
N MET A 110 4.85 -14.54 19.91
CA MET A 110 3.93 -13.40 19.87
C MET A 110 4.61 -12.15 20.42
N LEU A 111 5.22 -12.25 21.61
CA LEU A 111 5.92 -11.14 22.24
C LEU A 111 7.04 -10.60 21.35
N LEU A 112 7.81 -11.50 20.71
CA LEU A 112 8.90 -11.10 19.81
C LEU A 112 8.41 -10.30 18.60
N LEU A 113 7.21 -10.57 18.10
CA LEU A 113 6.59 -9.82 17.00
C LEU A 113 5.98 -8.48 17.48
N VAL A 114 5.19 -8.49 18.56
CA VAL A 114 4.44 -7.30 19.01
C VAL A 114 5.29 -6.28 19.77
N THR A 115 6.57 -6.60 20.03
CA THR A 115 7.57 -5.68 20.61
C THR A 115 8.43 -4.99 19.56
N LYS A 116 8.30 -5.35 18.28
CA LYS A 116 8.99 -4.65 17.18
C LYS A 116 8.58 -3.17 17.18
N LYS A 117 9.49 -2.27 16.81
CA LYS A 117 9.30 -0.81 16.90
C LYS A 117 7.97 -0.35 16.27
N ASP A 118 7.69 -0.78 15.04
CA ASP A 118 6.53 -0.34 14.28
C ASP A 118 5.30 -1.25 14.47
N SER A 119 5.33 -2.19 15.43
CA SER A 119 4.18 -3.07 15.75
C SER A 119 2.92 -2.33 16.22
N GLY A 120 3.06 -1.06 16.63
CA GLY A 120 1.93 -0.17 16.89
C GLY A 120 1.17 0.27 15.64
N ILE A 121 1.68 -0.05 14.44
CA ILE A 121 1.04 0.24 13.16
C ILE A 121 0.35 -1.05 12.69
N PRO A 122 -0.99 -1.09 12.57
CA PRO A 122 -1.71 -2.30 12.14
C PRO A 122 -1.22 -2.86 10.80
N LEU A 123 -0.85 -1.97 9.87
CA LEU A 123 -0.28 -2.37 8.58
C LEU A 123 1.04 -3.13 8.76
N TYR A 124 1.91 -2.71 9.69
CA TYR A 124 3.18 -3.41 9.93
C TYR A 124 2.93 -4.83 10.40
N LEU A 125 2.01 -5.03 11.36
CA LEU A 125 1.69 -6.37 11.84
C LEU A 125 1.14 -7.26 10.73
N ARG A 126 0.27 -6.73 9.86
CA ARG A 126 -0.26 -7.48 8.71
C ARG A 126 0.88 -7.93 7.80
N ILE A 127 1.72 -6.99 7.36
CA ILE A 127 2.82 -7.25 6.43
C ILE A 127 3.86 -8.20 7.04
N ALA A 128 4.18 -8.04 8.32
CA ALA A 128 5.06 -8.94 9.05
C ALA A 128 4.50 -10.37 9.10
N CYS A 129 3.20 -10.52 9.37
CA CYS A 129 2.54 -11.82 9.36
C CYS A 129 2.54 -12.45 7.96
N ASP A 130 2.28 -11.66 6.92
CA ASP A 130 2.35 -12.13 5.53
C ASP A 130 3.77 -12.54 5.15
N TYR A 131 4.78 -11.78 5.56
CA TYR A 131 6.19 -12.09 5.33
C TYR A 131 6.57 -13.43 5.98
N LEU A 132 6.24 -13.60 7.27
CA LEU A 132 6.48 -14.86 7.98
C LEU A 132 5.70 -16.01 7.34
N ARG A 133 4.48 -15.76 6.85
CA ARG A 133 3.69 -16.81 6.20
C ARG A 133 4.30 -17.26 4.88
N SER A 134 4.88 -16.34 4.11
CA SER A 134 5.45 -16.59 2.79
C SER A 134 6.87 -17.16 2.84
N TYR A 135 7.72 -16.67 3.75
CA TYR A 135 9.16 -16.97 3.72
C TYR A 135 9.68 -17.77 4.92
N ALA A 136 8.86 -17.97 5.97
CA ALA A 136 9.25 -18.81 7.10
C ALA A 136 8.70 -20.24 6.93
N SER A 137 9.61 -21.21 6.98
CA SER A 137 9.32 -22.63 7.14
C SER A 137 9.26 -22.99 8.63
N PHE A 138 8.79 -24.19 8.95
CA PHE A 138 8.77 -24.67 10.34
C PHE A 138 10.17 -24.69 10.97
N GLU A 139 11.20 -25.04 10.19
CA GLU A 139 12.58 -25.19 10.68
C GLU A 139 13.27 -23.86 10.94
N ASN A 140 13.02 -22.84 10.11
CA ASN A 140 13.65 -21.52 10.24
C ASN A 140 12.76 -20.45 10.88
N PHE A 141 11.54 -20.81 11.33
CA PHE A 141 10.56 -19.82 11.81
C PHE A 141 11.13 -18.86 12.86
N MET A 142 11.82 -19.41 13.85
CA MET A 142 12.40 -18.60 14.93
C MET A 142 13.50 -17.66 14.42
N SER A 143 14.39 -18.13 13.54
CA SER A 143 15.46 -17.28 13.01
C SER A 143 14.90 -16.19 12.08
N THR A 144 13.87 -16.50 11.28
CA THR A 144 13.17 -15.51 10.45
C THR A 144 12.43 -14.48 11.30
N LEU A 145 11.75 -14.88 12.37
CA LEU A 145 11.07 -13.95 13.27
C LEU A 145 12.05 -13.04 14.05
N GLN A 146 13.19 -13.59 14.47
CA GLN A 146 14.24 -12.82 15.13
C GLN A 146 14.86 -11.78 14.18
N SER A 147 15.18 -12.19 12.95
CA SER A 147 15.75 -11.31 11.91
C SER A 147 14.73 -10.36 11.27
N LEU A 148 13.43 -10.56 11.50
CA LEU A 148 12.36 -9.71 10.97
C LEU A 148 12.63 -8.23 11.27
N PRO A 149 12.70 -7.35 10.25
CA PRO A 149 12.99 -5.94 10.44
C PRO A 149 11.99 -5.25 11.37
N SER A 150 12.48 -4.38 12.25
CA SER A 150 11.65 -3.75 13.29
C SER A 150 10.84 -2.54 12.80
N SER A 151 11.16 -2.00 11.62
CA SER A 151 10.46 -0.86 11.01
C SER A 151 9.84 -1.20 9.66
N MET A 152 8.79 -0.49 9.27
CA MET A 152 8.09 -0.69 8.01
C MET A 152 8.98 -0.52 6.77
N PRO A 153 9.81 0.54 6.64
CA PRO A 153 10.65 0.70 5.44
C PRO A 153 11.65 -0.45 5.27
N LEU A 154 12.25 -0.91 6.36
CA LEU A 154 13.20 -2.04 6.32
C LEU A 154 12.48 -3.36 6.01
N LEU A 155 11.23 -3.53 6.47
CA LEU A 155 10.43 -4.70 6.15
C LEU A 155 10.09 -4.75 4.66
N PHE A 156 9.72 -3.63 4.03
CA PHE A 156 9.53 -3.58 2.59
C PHE A 156 10.82 -3.81 1.80
N GLN A 157 11.94 -3.27 2.28
CA GLN A 157 13.25 -3.53 1.66
C GLN A 157 13.58 -5.03 1.67
N GLU A 158 13.33 -5.71 2.80
CA GLU A 158 13.52 -7.15 2.92
C GLU A 158 12.55 -7.93 2.00
N ILE A 159 11.28 -7.53 1.92
CA ILE A 159 10.31 -8.14 0.99
C ILE A 159 10.79 -8.03 -0.46
N ILE A 160 11.25 -6.85 -0.87
CA ILE A 160 11.76 -6.62 -2.23
C ILE A 160 12.99 -7.50 -2.45
N LEU A 161 13.93 -7.55 -1.50
CA LEU A 161 15.12 -8.40 -1.60
C LEU A 161 14.74 -9.89 -1.76
N GLN A 162 13.75 -10.39 -1.03
CA GLN A 162 13.26 -11.75 -1.19
C GLN A 162 12.64 -11.98 -2.59
N MET A 163 11.87 -11.01 -3.11
CA MET A 163 11.36 -11.06 -4.48
C MET A 163 12.49 -11.06 -5.51
N GLU A 164 13.53 -10.24 -5.32
CA GLU A 164 14.70 -10.20 -6.21
C GLU A 164 15.45 -11.53 -6.23
N ASN A 165 15.54 -12.21 -5.08
CA ASN A 165 16.14 -13.54 -4.97
C ASN A 165 15.31 -14.63 -5.70
N GLU A 166 13.99 -14.50 -5.71
CA GLU A 166 13.08 -15.48 -6.33
C GLU A 166 12.88 -15.26 -7.83
N TYR A 167 12.68 -14.02 -8.27
CA TYR A 167 12.29 -13.66 -9.64
C TYR A 167 13.43 -13.02 -10.45
N GLY A 168 14.52 -12.63 -9.79
CA GLY A 168 15.64 -11.91 -10.38
C GLY A 168 15.55 -10.40 -10.19
N SER A 169 16.65 -9.80 -9.74
CA SER A 169 16.73 -8.37 -9.39
C SER A 169 16.32 -7.43 -10.51
N VAL A 170 16.77 -7.67 -11.75
CA VAL A 170 16.46 -6.81 -12.91
C VAL A 170 14.95 -6.74 -13.14
N LEU A 171 14.26 -7.87 -13.07
CA LEU A 171 12.82 -7.96 -13.32
C LEU A 171 12.02 -7.19 -12.26
N VAL A 172 12.34 -7.43 -10.99
CA VAL A 172 11.66 -6.81 -9.84
C VAL A 172 11.91 -5.29 -9.81
N GLN A 173 13.16 -4.85 -10.01
CA GLN A 173 13.51 -3.43 -10.06
C GLN A 173 12.82 -2.72 -11.22
N THR A 174 12.79 -3.34 -12.39
CA THR A 174 12.09 -2.80 -13.57
C THR A 174 10.61 -2.63 -13.28
N MET A 175 9.96 -3.65 -12.71
CA MET A 175 8.55 -3.57 -12.35
C MET A 175 8.27 -2.43 -11.36
N PHE A 176 9.00 -2.33 -10.25
CA PHE A 176 8.79 -1.24 -9.30
C PHE A 176 9.14 0.13 -9.88
N THR A 177 10.12 0.21 -10.78
CA THR A 177 10.45 1.46 -11.49
C THR A 177 9.32 1.88 -12.41
N LEU A 178 8.79 0.97 -13.22
CA LEU A 178 7.64 1.22 -14.09
C LEU A 178 6.44 1.72 -13.27
N LEU A 179 6.09 1.00 -12.19
CA LEU A 179 5.00 1.41 -11.30
C LEU A 179 5.24 2.77 -10.64
N SER A 180 6.49 3.14 -10.37
CA SER A 180 6.83 4.43 -9.74
C SER A 180 6.75 5.61 -10.73
N ILE A 181 6.96 5.38 -12.02
CA ILE A 181 6.94 6.45 -13.04
C ILE A 181 5.57 6.60 -13.72
N THR A 182 4.71 5.59 -13.67
CA THR A 182 3.38 5.63 -14.28
C THR A 182 2.33 6.16 -13.32
N LYS A 183 1.95 7.43 -13.49
CA LYS A 183 0.98 8.11 -12.62
C LYS A 183 -0.40 7.46 -12.60
N GLU A 184 -0.91 7.06 -13.76
CA GLU A 184 -2.23 6.43 -13.93
C GLU A 184 -2.16 4.89 -13.84
N GLY A 185 -0.97 4.34 -13.55
CA GLY A 185 -0.71 2.91 -13.61
C GLY A 185 -0.46 2.39 -15.03
N LEU A 186 -0.40 1.07 -15.13
CA LEU A 186 -0.23 0.31 -16.37
C LEU A 186 -1.26 -0.82 -16.39
N ASP A 187 -1.83 -1.08 -17.56
CA ASP A 187 -2.67 -2.26 -17.76
C ASP A 187 -1.81 -3.54 -17.67
N ASP A 188 -2.43 -4.65 -17.25
CA ASP A 188 -1.76 -5.94 -17.02
C ASP A 188 -1.00 -6.41 -18.28
N ALA A 189 -1.62 -6.28 -19.45
CA ALA A 189 -1.01 -6.64 -20.73
C ALA A 189 0.20 -5.76 -21.09
N ASP A 190 0.14 -4.46 -20.80
CA ASP A 190 1.22 -3.52 -21.08
C ASP A 190 2.39 -3.76 -20.12
N LEU A 191 2.11 -3.99 -18.83
CA LEU A 191 3.13 -4.32 -17.84
C LEU A 191 3.83 -5.64 -18.20
N HIS A 192 3.08 -6.69 -18.55
CA HIS A 192 3.65 -7.98 -18.98
C HIS A 192 4.54 -7.83 -20.22
N THR A 193 4.11 -7.02 -21.19
CA THR A 193 4.89 -6.74 -22.40
C THR A 193 6.18 -6.01 -22.08
N LEU A 194 6.13 -4.95 -21.26
CA LEU A 194 7.31 -4.18 -20.86
C LEU A 194 8.32 -5.03 -20.06
N LEU A 195 7.84 -5.86 -19.14
CA LEU A 195 8.71 -6.78 -18.40
C LEU A 195 9.32 -7.86 -19.29
N SER A 196 8.57 -8.32 -20.30
CA SER A 196 9.08 -9.26 -21.31
C SER A 196 10.19 -8.65 -22.17
N LEU A 197 10.08 -7.37 -22.54
CA LEU A 197 11.14 -6.66 -23.26
C LEU A 197 12.45 -6.63 -22.48
N VAL A 198 12.38 -6.25 -21.20
CA VAL A 198 13.58 -6.18 -20.36
C VAL A 198 14.16 -7.56 -20.07
N SER A 199 13.31 -8.59 -19.99
CA SER A 199 13.76 -9.98 -19.83
C SER A 199 14.53 -10.51 -21.05
N LEU A 200 14.31 -9.95 -22.24
CA LEU A 200 15.05 -10.30 -23.46
C LEU A 200 16.43 -9.65 -23.54
N GLU A 201 16.67 -8.59 -22.77
CA GLU A 201 17.98 -7.95 -22.69
C GLU A 201 18.95 -8.81 -21.88
N LYS A 202 19.67 -9.67 -22.59
CA LYS A 202 20.76 -10.49 -22.01
C LYS A 202 22.05 -9.71 -21.76
N GLU A 203 22.16 -8.46 -22.22
CA GLU A 203 23.36 -7.63 -22.10
C GLU A 203 23.06 -6.34 -21.32
N LYS A 204 23.94 -6.01 -20.36
CA LYS A 204 23.99 -4.70 -19.70
C LYS A 204 24.35 -3.61 -20.72
N ARG A 205 23.39 -3.16 -21.52
CA ARG A 205 23.54 -1.94 -22.33
C ARG A 205 22.97 -0.77 -21.55
N SER A 206 23.68 0.35 -21.57
CA SER A 206 23.33 1.51 -20.77
C SER A 206 22.06 2.20 -21.26
N PHE A 207 21.75 2.16 -22.56
CA PHE A 207 20.54 2.75 -23.15
C PHE A 207 20.17 2.06 -24.48
N LEU A 208 18.88 1.82 -24.70
CA LEU A 208 18.32 1.48 -26.01
C LEU A 208 17.84 2.75 -26.73
N THR A 209 18.09 2.84 -28.02
CA THR A 209 17.41 3.83 -28.86
C THR A 209 15.95 3.41 -29.11
N PHE A 210 15.09 4.36 -29.47
CA PHE A 210 13.68 4.07 -29.78
C PHE A 210 13.53 3.05 -30.91
N ASP A 211 14.35 3.15 -31.96
CA ASP A 211 14.30 2.20 -33.09
C ASP A 211 14.71 0.78 -32.68
N GLU A 212 15.72 0.65 -31.80
CA GLU A 212 16.11 -0.65 -31.24
C GLU A 212 15.01 -1.23 -30.36
N ALA A 213 14.37 -0.41 -29.52
CA ALA A 213 13.23 -0.83 -28.71
C ALA A 213 12.06 -1.33 -29.57
N ILE A 214 11.71 -0.62 -30.64
CA ILE A 214 10.68 -1.06 -31.61
C ILE A 214 11.10 -2.35 -32.33
N HIS A 215 12.38 -2.51 -32.65
CA HIS A 215 12.88 -3.74 -33.26
C HIS A 215 12.79 -4.94 -32.29
N GLN A 216 13.05 -4.73 -31.00
CA GLN A 216 12.89 -5.76 -29.97
C GLN A 216 11.42 -6.08 -29.70
N LEU A 217 10.55 -5.08 -29.66
CA LEU A 217 9.09 -5.25 -29.61
C LEU A 217 8.58 -6.15 -30.73
N LYS A 218 9.10 -5.99 -31.95
CA LYS A 218 8.75 -6.86 -33.09
C LYS A 218 9.26 -8.30 -32.95
N LYS A 219 10.28 -8.54 -32.11
CA LYS A 219 10.82 -9.88 -31.80
C LYS A 219 10.09 -10.56 -30.66
N LEU A 220 9.26 -9.82 -29.91
CA LEU A 220 8.36 -10.44 -28.95
C LEU A 220 7.35 -11.30 -29.71
N GLY A 221 7.39 -12.59 -29.38
CA GLY A 221 6.41 -13.58 -29.75
C GLY A 221 6.15 -14.48 -28.54
N PRO A 222 5.20 -15.42 -28.63
CA PRO A 222 4.81 -16.28 -27.52
C PRO A 222 6.01 -17.04 -26.91
N ASP A 223 7.02 -17.39 -27.70
CA ASP A 223 8.19 -18.16 -27.25
C ASP A 223 9.24 -17.32 -26.51
N ASN A 224 9.20 -15.99 -26.65
CA ASN A 224 10.20 -15.04 -26.16
C ASN A 224 9.65 -14.12 -25.06
N MET A 225 8.37 -14.26 -24.71
CA MET A 225 7.76 -13.51 -23.61
C MET A 225 8.13 -14.10 -22.25
N LEU A 226 8.07 -13.25 -21.22
CA LEU A 226 8.12 -13.72 -19.84
C LEU A 226 7.01 -14.75 -19.63
N SER A 227 7.34 -15.91 -19.09
CA SER A 227 6.37 -16.96 -18.81
C SER A 227 5.19 -16.41 -18.02
N GLN A 228 3.97 -16.72 -18.45
CA GLN A 228 2.75 -16.30 -17.75
C GLN A 228 2.76 -16.77 -16.28
N VAL A 229 3.35 -17.94 -16.02
CA VAL A 229 3.47 -18.47 -14.64
C VAL A 229 4.35 -17.56 -13.79
N THR A 230 5.51 -17.16 -14.31
CA THR A 230 6.44 -16.26 -13.60
C THR A 230 5.81 -14.90 -13.38
N TYR A 231 5.16 -14.35 -14.41
CA TYR A 231 4.47 -13.07 -14.31
C TYR A 231 3.34 -13.09 -13.28
N CYS A 232 2.43 -14.07 -13.35
CA CYS A 232 1.34 -14.21 -12.40
C CYS A 232 1.84 -14.40 -10.97
N SER A 233 2.89 -15.21 -10.76
CA SER A 233 3.48 -15.41 -9.44
C SER A 233 4.09 -14.12 -8.88
N LEU A 234 4.82 -13.35 -9.70
CA LEU A 234 5.36 -12.05 -9.32
C LEU A 234 4.24 -11.06 -8.95
N MET A 235 3.20 -10.95 -9.80
CA MET A 235 2.05 -10.08 -9.54
C MET A 235 1.29 -10.48 -8.27
N HIS A 236 1.16 -11.79 -8.01
CA HIS A 236 0.58 -12.30 -6.78
C HIS A 236 1.43 -11.93 -5.55
N ALA A 237 2.75 -12.07 -5.65
CA ALA A 237 3.67 -11.68 -4.57
C ALA A 237 3.54 -10.18 -4.25
N VAL A 238 3.54 -9.30 -5.26
CA VAL A 238 3.34 -7.85 -5.08
C VAL A 238 1.98 -7.55 -4.46
N SER A 239 0.93 -8.16 -5.00
CA SER A 239 -0.44 -7.93 -4.54
C SER A 239 -0.64 -8.37 -3.08
N SER A 240 -0.01 -9.48 -2.67
CA SER A 240 -0.02 -9.97 -1.29
C SER A 240 0.45 -8.90 -0.31
N PHE A 241 1.53 -8.19 -0.65
CA PHE A 241 2.10 -7.18 0.25
C PHE A 241 1.47 -5.79 0.07
N ALA A 242 1.06 -5.40 -1.14
CA ALA A 242 0.44 -4.10 -1.37
C ALA A 242 -1.03 -4.06 -0.90
N PHE A 243 -1.87 -4.99 -1.37
CA PHE A 243 -3.32 -4.94 -1.17
C PHE A 243 -3.81 -5.95 -0.13
N GLY A 244 -2.95 -6.87 0.28
CA GLY A 244 -3.29 -7.99 1.13
C GLY A 244 -3.90 -9.11 0.31
N HIS A 245 -4.09 -10.27 0.95
CA HIS A 245 -4.82 -11.37 0.32
C HIS A 245 -6.30 -11.00 0.17
N ARG A 246 -6.64 -10.29 -0.91
CA ARG A 246 -8.02 -10.30 -1.42
C ARG A 246 -8.29 -11.75 -1.80
N ARG A 247 -9.08 -12.46 -0.97
CA ARG A 247 -9.83 -13.60 -1.48
C ARG A 247 -10.75 -13.04 -2.55
N TYR A 248 -10.30 -13.06 -3.80
CA TYR A 248 -11.23 -13.19 -4.91
C TYR A 248 -11.94 -14.51 -4.66
N VAL A 249 -13.10 -14.42 -4.00
CA VAL A 249 -14.11 -15.46 -4.09
C VAL A 249 -14.54 -15.40 -5.55
N LEU A 250 -13.97 -16.28 -6.36
CA LEU A 250 -14.56 -16.67 -7.64
C LEU A 250 -15.94 -17.29 -7.38
#